data_AF-R8Y7S9-F1
#
_entry.id   AF-R8Y7S9-F1
#
_cell.length_a   1.000
_cell.length_b   1.000
_cell.length_c   1.000
_cell.angle_alpha   90.00
_cell.angle_beta   90.00
_cell.angle_gamma   90.00
#
_symmetry.space_group_name_H-M   'P 1'
#
loop_
_entity.id
_entity.type
_entity.pdbx_description
1 polymer ?
#
loop_
_entity_poly.entity_id
_entity_poly.type
_entity_poly.pdbx_seq_one_letter_code
_entity_poly.pdbx_strand_id
1 'polypeptide(L)'
;MGNWTKRLRDCSIHLDNAIWKADSVMRWSVDTRNIIEKQSDIPIYSKLEVKLAFGYRSKEDIYLKIQKDDLVFLGIEGLRNWAKKHLDQYSYKDSAIWIGRSWKEPKLENMDLVSAMQYVYARLYECCIDLNHRIDEKNNFTIKTPDEVLSEFNITHTYQYIELTNFKSISFKTKTYKKEINFSRENFLEERLYRGGKLSIELKNEFSRLFSQFNTVLTKQELLDIHSDLNLLNFRCNGSILQYVAFFDENFKCMKYIPHMLPVQLAKYIFWRNIGVFVSVLKPKYIIFSDEYYIRDRPQAMQYWRNTKIQGEYLSTRLLSKVEDDKFELLEIRYSIESGKLQEPIEKEISSLLLDINANNEAFMYVPILKEL
;
A
#
# COMPACT_ATOMS: atom_id res chain seq x y z
N MET A 1 3.24 -22.83 -28.72
CA MET A 1 2.61 -21.51 -28.45
C MET A 1 1.44 -21.15 -29.38
N GLY A 2 1.03 -21.99 -30.35
CA GLY A 2 0.05 -21.61 -31.39
C GLY A 2 -1.44 -21.87 -31.13
N ASN A 3 -1.85 -22.37 -29.95
CA ASN A 3 -3.25 -22.73 -29.68
C ASN A 3 -3.92 -21.94 -28.54
N TRP A 4 -3.18 -21.08 -27.83
CA TRP A 4 -3.73 -20.19 -26.80
C TRP A 4 -4.38 -18.94 -27.39
N THR A 5 -3.79 -18.38 -28.45
CA THR A 5 -4.30 -17.20 -29.16
C THR A 5 -5.61 -17.45 -29.90
N LYS A 6 -5.90 -18.70 -30.29
CA LYS A 6 -7.19 -19.07 -30.91
C LYS A 6 -8.30 -19.21 -29.87
N ARG A 7 -8.00 -19.83 -28.71
CA ARG A 7 -8.95 -19.90 -27.59
C ARG A 7 -9.22 -18.54 -26.94
N LEU A 8 -8.26 -17.61 -26.95
CA LEU A 8 -8.50 -16.22 -26.54
C LEU A 8 -9.39 -15.45 -27.53
N ARG A 9 -9.41 -15.81 -28.83
CA ARG A 9 -10.40 -15.27 -29.78
C ARG A 9 -11.80 -15.81 -29.49
N ASP A 10 -11.93 -17.05 -29.06
CA ASP A 10 -13.22 -17.65 -28.75
C ASP A 10 -13.73 -17.24 -27.33
N CYS A 11 -12.82 -16.89 -26.42
CA CYS A 11 -13.12 -16.14 -25.19
C CYS A 11 -13.38 -14.64 -25.43
N SER A 12 -13.59 -14.20 -26.68
CA SER A 12 -14.19 -12.89 -26.99
C SER A 12 -15.68 -12.83 -26.59
N ILE A 13 -16.02 -13.40 -25.43
CA ILE A 13 -17.21 -13.05 -24.69
C ILE A 13 -16.95 -11.63 -24.17
N HIS A 14 -17.27 -10.65 -25.01
CA HIS A 14 -17.36 -9.23 -24.68
C HIS A 14 -16.16 -8.60 -23.95
N LEU A 15 -15.02 -8.48 -24.65
CA LEU A 15 -14.07 -7.37 -24.44
C LEU A 15 -14.66 -6.00 -24.87
N ASP A 16 -15.95 -5.98 -25.21
CA ASP A 16 -16.81 -4.82 -25.49
C ASP A 16 -17.39 -4.17 -24.22
N ASN A 17 -16.82 -4.43 -23.03
CA ASN A 17 -17.21 -3.68 -21.85
C ASN A 17 -16.83 -2.20 -22.05
N ALA A 18 -17.83 -1.31 -22.04
CA ALA A 18 -17.65 0.15 -22.14
C ALA A 18 -16.59 0.68 -21.16
N ILE A 19 -16.43 0.00 -20.02
CA ILE A 19 -15.43 0.26 -18.98
C ILE A 19 -14.00 0.10 -19.51
N TRP A 20 -13.68 -0.97 -20.25
CA TRP A 20 -12.33 -1.21 -20.78
C TRP A 20 -12.00 -0.32 -21.98
N LYS A 21 -13.02 0.02 -22.78
CA LYS A 21 -12.89 1.02 -23.84
C LYS A 21 -12.67 2.43 -23.29
N ALA A 22 -13.20 2.75 -22.11
CA ALA A 22 -12.94 4.03 -21.45
C ALA A 22 -11.54 4.06 -20.80
N ASP A 23 -11.08 2.94 -20.25
CA ASP A 23 -9.77 2.81 -19.61
C ASP A 23 -8.61 3.04 -20.59
N SER A 24 -7.79 4.05 -20.32
CA SER A 24 -6.66 4.42 -21.18
C SER A 24 -5.54 3.38 -21.19
N VAL A 25 -5.30 2.69 -20.06
CA VAL A 25 -4.24 1.68 -19.95
C VAL A 25 -4.67 0.39 -20.64
N MET A 26 -5.94 -0.01 -20.50
CA MET A 26 -6.46 -1.18 -21.21
C MET A 26 -6.47 -0.95 -22.72
N ARG A 27 -6.91 0.23 -23.20
CA ARG A 27 -6.79 0.60 -24.63
C ARG A 27 -5.35 0.58 -25.13
N TRP A 28 -4.45 1.21 -24.37
CA TRP A 28 -3.03 1.19 -24.68
C TRP A 28 -2.49 -0.24 -24.81
N SER A 29 -2.91 -1.18 -23.97
CA SER A 29 -2.44 -2.57 -24.02
C SER A 29 -2.87 -3.27 -25.32
N VAL A 30 -4.11 -3.04 -25.78
CA VAL A 30 -4.64 -3.59 -27.03
C VAL A 30 -3.95 -2.97 -28.24
N ASP A 31 -3.80 -1.65 -28.25
CA ASP A 31 -3.12 -0.94 -29.33
C ASP A 31 -1.64 -1.33 -29.43
N THR A 32 -0.98 -1.46 -28.28
CA THR A 32 0.41 -1.89 -28.17
C THR A 32 0.58 -3.32 -28.68
N ARG A 33 -0.31 -4.25 -28.32
CA ARG A 33 -0.31 -5.59 -28.90
C ARG A 33 -0.41 -5.54 -30.43
N ASN A 34 -1.34 -4.75 -30.96
CA ASN A 34 -1.52 -4.61 -32.42
C ASN A 34 -0.27 -4.03 -33.09
N ILE A 35 0.41 -3.09 -32.44
CA ILE A 35 1.68 -2.52 -32.92
C ILE A 35 2.77 -3.59 -32.89
N ILE A 36 2.97 -4.30 -31.78
CA ILE A 36 3.99 -5.35 -31.67
C ILE A 36 3.74 -6.46 -32.71
N GLU A 37 2.48 -6.88 -32.91
CA GLU A 37 2.12 -7.89 -33.91
C GLU A 37 2.41 -7.43 -35.36
N LYS A 38 2.31 -6.13 -35.65
CA LYS A 38 2.44 -5.57 -37.02
C LYS A 38 3.79 -4.93 -37.33
N GLN A 39 4.44 -4.33 -36.35
CA GLN A 39 5.62 -3.47 -36.46
C GLN A 39 6.79 -3.95 -35.60
N SER A 40 6.63 -5.07 -34.89
CA SER A 40 7.62 -5.79 -34.08
C SER A 40 8.14 -5.10 -32.81
N ASP A 41 8.10 -3.77 -32.70
CA ASP A 41 8.60 -3.08 -31.49
C ASP A 41 7.81 -1.82 -31.12
N ILE A 42 7.94 -1.40 -29.86
CA ILE A 42 7.41 -0.15 -29.33
C ILE A 42 8.54 0.80 -28.91
N PRO A 43 8.35 2.12 -29.04
CA PRO A 43 9.35 3.09 -28.63
C PRO A 43 9.44 3.15 -27.11
N ILE A 44 10.38 2.39 -26.55
CA ILE A 44 10.68 2.37 -25.11
C ILE A 44 11.93 3.20 -24.84
N TYR A 45 11.87 4.07 -23.85
CA TYR A 45 13.06 4.71 -23.30
C TYR A 45 13.21 4.41 -21.81
N SER A 46 14.45 4.21 -21.39
CA SER A 46 14.79 4.07 -19.98
C SER A 46 15.15 5.42 -19.38
N LYS A 47 14.58 5.73 -18.22
CA LYS A 47 14.87 6.95 -17.46
C LYS A 47 15.40 6.57 -16.09
N LEU A 48 16.59 7.06 -15.77
CA LEU A 48 17.15 7.01 -14.43
C LEU A 48 16.87 8.35 -13.73
N GLU A 49 16.34 8.29 -12.53
CA GLU A 49 15.99 9.45 -11.71
C GLU A 49 16.60 9.27 -10.32
N VAL A 50 17.16 10.35 -9.78
CA VAL A 50 17.66 10.39 -8.41
C VAL A 50 17.02 11.56 -7.69
N LYS A 51 16.43 11.27 -6.53
CA LYS A 51 15.66 12.22 -5.74
C LYS A 51 16.08 12.14 -4.28
N LEU A 52 15.92 13.24 -3.58
CA LEU A 52 15.93 13.27 -2.14
C LEU A 52 14.50 13.08 -1.68
N ALA A 53 14.21 11.87 -1.19
CA ALA A 53 12.90 11.51 -0.71
C ALA A 53 12.78 11.86 0.77
N PHE A 54 11.82 12.73 1.07
CA PHE A 54 11.47 13.12 2.44
C PHE A 54 9.97 13.36 2.53
N GLY A 55 9.39 13.08 3.70
CA GLY A 55 7.96 13.22 3.88
C GLY A 55 7.12 12.20 3.08
N TYR A 56 5.80 12.39 3.13
CA TYR A 56 4.85 11.46 2.52
C TYR A 56 4.59 11.73 1.04
N ARG A 57 4.84 12.94 0.53
CA ARG A 57 4.49 13.30 -0.86
C ARG A 57 5.70 13.24 -1.78
N SER A 58 5.60 12.45 -2.84
CA SER A 58 6.64 12.42 -3.90
C SER A 58 6.76 13.73 -4.68
N LYS A 59 5.74 14.61 -4.64
CA LYS A 59 5.79 15.96 -5.23
C LYS A 59 6.71 16.92 -4.47
N GLU A 60 6.97 16.64 -3.20
CA GLU A 60 7.84 17.45 -2.35
C GLU A 60 9.31 17.04 -2.48
N ASP A 61 9.59 15.90 -3.13
CA ASP A 61 10.93 15.39 -3.32
C ASP A 61 11.81 16.38 -4.10
N ILE A 62 13.05 16.55 -3.65
CA ILE A 62 14.02 17.38 -4.36
C ILE A 62 14.69 16.52 -5.44
N TYR A 63 14.52 16.91 -6.70
CA TYR A 63 15.18 16.24 -7.82
C TYR A 63 16.65 16.62 -7.88
N LEU A 64 17.52 15.61 -7.92
CA LEU A 64 18.95 15.85 -8.12
C LEU A 64 19.19 15.96 -9.62
N LYS A 65 19.38 17.21 -10.10
CA LYS A 65 19.83 17.47 -11.47
C LYS A 65 21.32 17.15 -11.58
N ILE A 66 21.65 15.87 -11.69
CA ILE A 66 23.01 15.37 -11.88
C ILE A 66 23.14 14.98 -13.35
N GLN A 67 24.19 15.45 -14.04
CA GLN A 67 24.49 15.00 -15.40
C GLN A 67 24.80 13.50 -15.39
N LYS A 68 24.46 12.77 -16.47
CA LYS A 68 24.60 11.30 -16.52
C LYS A 68 26.00 10.82 -16.12
N ASP A 69 27.03 11.52 -16.59
CA ASP A 69 28.42 11.16 -16.33
C ASP A 69 28.78 11.37 -14.86
N ASP A 70 28.30 12.45 -14.24
CA ASP A 70 28.56 12.79 -12.84
C ASP A 70 27.95 11.79 -11.86
N LEU A 71 26.84 11.12 -12.20
CA LEU A 71 26.17 10.19 -11.30
C LEU A 71 27.04 8.97 -10.98
N VAL A 72 27.78 8.48 -11.97
CA VAL A 72 28.70 7.34 -11.81
C VAL A 72 29.87 7.72 -10.89
N PHE A 73 30.35 8.97 -11.00
CA PHE A 73 31.49 9.46 -10.21
C PHE A 73 31.13 9.96 -8.81
N LEU A 74 29.92 10.49 -8.60
CA LEU A 74 29.45 10.99 -7.30
C LEU A 74 29.44 9.89 -6.23
N GLY A 75 29.03 8.68 -6.62
CA GLY A 75 28.85 7.58 -5.69
C GLY A 75 27.88 7.89 -4.53
N ILE A 76 27.71 6.96 -3.60
CA ILE A 76 26.80 7.14 -2.45
C ILE A 76 27.30 8.26 -1.51
N GLU A 77 28.61 8.39 -1.35
CA GLU A 77 29.24 9.36 -0.47
C GLU A 77 29.11 10.81 -0.98
N GLY A 78 29.28 11.03 -2.29
CA GLY A 78 29.05 12.34 -2.89
C GLY A 78 27.59 12.75 -2.78
N LEU A 79 26.65 11.82 -3.01
CA LEU A 79 25.22 12.05 -2.82
C LEU A 79 24.88 12.40 -1.37
N ARG A 80 25.54 11.77 -0.38
CA ARG A 80 25.39 12.14 1.04
C ARG A 80 25.85 13.57 1.29
N ASN A 81 27.06 13.90 0.87
CA ASN A 81 27.63 15.22 1.12
C ASN A 81 26.81 16.32 0.45
N TRP A 82 26.26 16.02 -0.72
CA TRP A 82 25.28 16.85 -1.38
C TRP A 82 24.02 17.02 -0.50
N ALA A 83 23.40 15.92 -0.04
CA ALA A 83 22.20 15.99 0.80
C ALA A 83 22.42 16.75 2.12
N LYS A 84 23.57 16.56 2.79
CA LYS A 84 23.95 17.30 4.01
C LYS A 84 24.05 18.81 3.80
N LYS A 85 24.45 19.26 2.61
CA LYS A 85 24.57 20.68 2.28
C LYS A 85 23.23 21.35 1.99
N HIS A 86 22.22 20.57 1.60
CA HIS A 86 20.94 21.08 1.11
C HIS A 86 19.76 20.82 2.06
N LEU A 87 19.91 19.93 3.03
CA LEU A 87 18.91 19.69 4.07
C LEU A 87 19.36 20.25 5.41
N ASP A 88 18.39 20.71 6.20
CA ASP A 88 18.61 20.96 7.62
C ASP A 88 18.81 19.64 8.38
N GLN A 89 19.35 19.75 9.59
CA GLN A 89 19.68 18.58 10.42
C GLN A 89 18.46 17.69 10.70
N TYR A 90 17.25 18.28 10.73
CA TYR A 90 16.00 17.59 11.01
C TYR A 90 15.50 16.79 9.80
N SER A 91 15.41 17.42 8.64
CA SER A 91 14.99 16.74 7.41
C SER A 91 15.99 15.67 7.04
N TYR A 92 17.29 15.91 7.24
CA TYR A 92 18.35 14.95 6.93
C TYR A 92 18.16 13.59 7.63
N LYS A 93 17.69 13.58 8.89
CA LYS A 93 17.51 12.34 9.66
C LYS A 93 16.40 11.43 9.12
N ASP A 94 15.35 12.03 8.56
CA ASP A 94 14.17 11.30 8.06
C ASP A 94 14.12 11.27 6.52
N SER A 95 15.27 11.42 5.87
CA SER A 95 15.41 11.46 4.41
C SER A 95 16.19 10.27 3.87
N ALA A 96 15.87 9.89 2.63
CA ALA A 96 16.62 8.91 1.86
C ALA A 96 16.97 9.45 0.48
N ILE A 97 18.06 8.94 -0.09
CA ILE A 97 18.27 9.02 -1.54
C ILE A 97 17.38 7.96 -2.17
N TRP A 98 16.48 8.40 -3.02
CA TRP A 98 15.67 7.54 -3.87
C TRP A 98 16.31 7.47 -5.25
N ILE A 99 16.52 6.25 -5.73
CA ILE A 99 17.07 5.97 -7.06
C ILE A 99 16.02 5.16 -7.80
N GLY A 100 15.53 5.69 -8.93
CA GLY A 100 14.50 5.06 -9.72
C GLY A 100 14.90 4.86 -11.16
N ARG A 101 14.69 3.65 -11.67
CA ARG A 101 14.77 3.32 -13.09
C ARG A 101 13.38 3.03 -13.60
N SER A 102 12.85 3.89 -14.44
CA SER A 102 11.56 3.67 -15.10
C SER A 102 11.73 3.35 -16.58
N TRP A 103 10.86 2.48 -17.09
CA TRP A 103 10.69 2.23 -18.52
C TRP A 103 9.44 2.96 -18.96
N LYS A 104 9.61 3.88 -19.91
CA LYS A 104 8.54 4.79 -20.33
C LYS A 104 8.26 4.59 -21.80
N GLU A 105 6.98 4.66 -22.12
CA GLU A 105 6.44 4.67 -23.47
C GLU A 105 5.69 6.00 -23.63
N PRO A 106 5.86 6.75 -24.75
CA PRO A 106 5.31 8.09 -24.89
C PRO A 106 3.79 8.19 -24.72
N LYS A 107 3.01 7.16 -25.08
CA LYS A 107 1.55 7.16 -24.91
C LYS A 107 1.11 6.84 -23.48
N LEU A 108 2.03 6.42 -22.60
CA LEU A 108 1.84 6.25 -21.16
C LEU A 108 2.58 7.33 -20.36
N GLU A 109 2.15 8.59 -20.45
CA GLU A 109 2.85 9.72 -19.80
C GLU A 109 3.00 9.54 -18.27
N ASN A 110 1.95 9.05 -17.61
CA ASN A 110 1.85 9.04 -16.14
C ASN A 110 2.18 7.70 -15.48
N MET A 111 2.44 6.63 -16.25
CA MET A 111 2.68 5.29 -15.71
C MET A 111 4.00 4.73 -16.24
N ASP A 112 4.72 3.93 -15.46
CA ASP A 112 5.82 3.14 -16.03
C ASP A 112 5.28 1.86 -16.66
N LEU A 113 6.03 1.32 -17.63
CA LEU A 113 5.60 0.16 -18.41
C LEU A 113 5.35 -1.08 -17.54
N VAL A 114 6.13 -1.26 -16.47
CA VAL A 114 5.99 -2.42 -15.58
C VAL A 114 4.69 -2.31 -14.79
N SER A 115 4.41 -1.14 -14.21
CA SER A 115 3.14 -0.86 -13.53
C SER A 115 1.95 -0.96 -14.47
N ALA A 116 2.06 -0.47 -15.71
CA ALA A 116 0.99 -0.61 -16.70
C ALA A 116 0.69 -2.09 -17.01
N MET A 117 1.73 -2.92 -17.17
CA MET A 117 1.54 -4.36 -17.38
C MET A 117 0.97 -5.07 -16.16
N GLN A 118 1.35 -4.68 -14.94
CA GLN A 118 0.76 -5.20 -13.70
C GLN A 118 -0.72 -4.86 -13.59
N TYR A 119 -1.10 -3.64 -13.97
CA TYR A 119 -2.49 -3.20 -14.02
C TYR A 119 -3.30 -4.03 -15.03
N VAL A 120 -2.81 -4.17 -16.26
CA VAL A 120 -3.45 -5.00 -17.30
C VAL A 120 -3.62 -6.43 -16.81
N TYR A 121 -2.60 -6.99 -16.16
CA TYR A 121 -2.68 -8.32 -15.57
C TYR A 121 -3.76 -8.42 -14.49
N ALA A 122 -3.85 -7.43 -13.59
CA ALA A 122 -4.87 -7.41 -12.53
C ALA A 122 -6.30 -7.42 -13.10
N ARG A 123 -6.57 -6.58 -14.12
CA ARG A 123 -7.87 -6.53 -14.80
C ARG A 123 -8.20 -7.82 -15.56
N LEU A 124 -7.22 -8.44 -16.22
CA LEU A 124 -7.41 -9.75 -16.87
C LEU A 124 -7.66 -10.87 -15.85
N TYR A 125 -6.97 -10.83 -14.71
CA TYR A 125 -7.17 -11.80 -13.63
C TYR A 125 -8.59 -11.75 -13.07
N GLU A 126 -9.12 -10.55 -12.83
CA GLU A 126 -10.51 -10.35 -12.40
C GLU A 126 -11.51 -10.99 -13.36
N CYS A 127 -11.36 -10.77 -14.68
CA CYS A 127 -12.22 -11.41 -15.66
C CYS A 127 -12.12 -12.94 -15.64
N CYS A 128 -10.92 -13.50 -15.44
CA CYS A 128 -10.76 -14.95 -15.31
C CYS A 128 -11.46 -15.50 -14.06
N ILE A 129 -11.39 -14.78 -12.94
CA ILE A 129 -12.07 -15.16 -11.70
C ILE A 129 -13.59 -15.06 -11.84
N ASP A 130 -14.10 -13.96 -12.41
CA ASP A 130 -15.53 -13.78 -12.67
C ASP A 130 -16.08 -14.87 -13.61
N LEU A 131 -15.32 -15.21 -14.66
CA LEU A 131 -15.68 -16.29 -15.57
C LEU A 131 -15.70 -17.64 -14.85
N ASN A 132 -14.70 -17.91 -14.00
CA ASN A 132 -14.66 -19.13 -13.20
C ASN A 132 -15.90 -19.27 -12.31
N HIS A 133 -16.27 -18.19 -11.63
CA HIS A 133 -17.45 -18.16 -10.78
C HIS A 133 -18.74 -18.48 -11.55
N ARG A 134 -18.81 -18.14 -12.85
CA ARG A 134 -19.99 -18.39 -13.70
C ARG A 134 -20.02 -19.79 -14.32
N ILE A 135 -18.88 -20.46 -14.47
CA ILE A 135 -18.79 -21.74 -15.17
C ILE A 135 -19.11 -22.94 -14.25
N ASP A 136 -19.27 -22.74 -12.94
CA ASP A 136 -19.62 -23.77 -11.91
C ASP A 136 -18.68 -25.00 -11.87
N GLU A 137 -17.60 -24.99 -12.65
CA GLU A 137 -16.48 -25.88 -12.48
C GLU A 137 -15.58 -25.29 -11.39
N LYS A 138 -15.30 -26.06 -10.33
CA LYS A 138 -14.23 -25.75 -9.36
C LYS A 138 -12.85 -25.88 -10.03
N ASN A 139 -12.61 -25.09 -11.07
CA ASN A 139 -11.31 -25.03 -11.70
C ASN A 139 -10.39 -24.30 -10.72
N ASN A 140 -9.45 -25.06 -10.15
CA ASN A 140 -8.34 -24.50 -9.41
C ASN A 140 -7.43 -23.76 -10.39
N PHE A 141 -7.67 -22.46 -10.57
CA PHE A 141 -6.78 -21.59 -11.33
C PHE A 141 -5.38 -21.66 -10.72
N THR A 142 -4.43 -22.16 -11.50
CA THR A 142 -3.00 -22.22 -11.13
C THR A 142 -2.26 -20.93 -11.51
N ILE A 143 -3.01 -19.87 -11.79
CA ILE A 143 -2.49 -18.56 -12.18
C ILE A 143 -2.19 -17.78 -10.91
N LYS A 144 -1.03 -17.11 -10.89
CA LYS A 144 -0.66 -16.23 -9.77
C LYS A 144 -1.70 -15.14 -9.56
N THR A 145 -1.86 -14.67 -8.34
CA THR A 145 -2.71 -13.51 -8.07
C THR A 145 -2.00 -12.21 -8.51
N PRO A 146 -2.75 -11.12 -8.76
CA PRO A 146 -2.16 -9.83 -9.07
C PRO A 146 -1.19 -9.35 -7.97
N ASP A 147 -1.50 -9.65 -6.71
CA ASP A 147 -0.67 -9.29 -5.58
C ASP A 147 0.63 -10.10 -5.52
N GLU A 148 0.63 -11.37 -5.94
CA GLU A 148 1.82 -12.20 -6.07
C GLU A 148 2.74 -11.66 -7.17
N VAL A 149 2.17 -11.33 -8.34
CA VAL A 149 2.93 -10.73 -9.44
C VAL A 149 3.52 -9.39 -9.01
N LEU A 150 2.73 -8.52 -8.36
CA LEU A 150 3.23 -7.26 -7.80
C LEU A 150 4.39 -7.49 -6.82
N SER A 151 4.27 -8.48 -5.94
CA SER A 151 5.30 -8.80 -4.95
C SER A 151 6.58 -9.40 -5.55
N GLU A 152 6.48 -10.12 -6.67
CA GLU A 152 7.64 -10.68 -7.40
C GLU A 152 8.38 -9.62 -8.21
N PHE A 153 7.61 -8.77 -8.88
CA PHE A 153 8.13 -7.61 -9.61
C PHE A 153 8.38 -6.41 -8.69
N ASN A 154 8.31 -6.62 -7.36
CA ASN A 154 8.27 -5.58 -6.35
C ASN A 154 9.23 -4.44 -6.69
N ILE A 155 8.69 -3.24 -6.48
CA ILE A 155 9.25 -1.89 -6.32
C ILE A 155 10.78 -1.85 -6.10
N THR A 156 11.39 -2.83 -5.44
CA THR A 156 12.84 -3.06 -5.31
C THR A 156 13.67 -3.15 -6.61
N HIS A 157 13.11 -3.60 -7.74
CA HIS A 157 13.86 -3.63 -9.02
C HIS A 157 13.83 -2.28 -9.75
N THR A 158 12.78 -1.51 -9.52
CA THR A 158 12.52 -0.23 -10.19
C THR A 158 13.05 0.93 -9.34
N TYR A 159 13.00 0.82 -8.01
CA TYR A 159 13.27 1.90 -7.08
C TYR A 159 14.02 1.41 -5.84
N GLN A 160 15.07 2.13 -5.43
CA GLN A 160 15.85 1.86 -4.22
C GLN A 160 15.87 3.09 -3.34
N TYR A 161 15.73 2.89 -2.03
CA TYR A 161 15.93 3.92 -1.02
C TYR A 161 17.22 3.64 -0.27
N ILE A 162 18.08 4.65 -0.14
CA ILE A 162 19.31 4.61 0.63
C ILE A 162 19.18 5.60 1.76
N GLU A 163 19.14 5.10 3.00
CA GLU A 163 19.04 5.95 4.19
C GLU A 163 20.30 6.81 4.36
N LEU A 164 20.11 8.11 4.63
CA LEU A 164 21.21 9.06 4.73
C LEU A 164 22.02 8.95 6.03
N THR A 165 21.44 8.37 7.08
CA THR A 165 22.06 8.30 8.42
C THR A 165 22.97 7.08 8.58
N ASN A 166 22.55 5.92 8.07
CA ASN A 166 23.19 4.63 8.30
C ASN A 166 23.55 3.88 7.00
N PHE A 167 23.20 4.43 5.84
CA PHE A 167 23.48 3.88 4.50
C PHE A 167 22.97 2.47 4.25
N LYS A 168 21.97 2.04 4.99
CA LYS A 168 21.30 0.79 4.70
C LYS A 168 20.41 0.99 3.49
N SER A 169 20.56 0.10 2.51
CA SER A 169 19.56 -0.03 1.46
C SER A 169 18.26 -0.48 2.12
N ILE A 170 17.25 0.36 2.03
CA ILE A 170 15.89 0.03 2.45
C ILE A 170 15.22 -0.59 1.23
N SER A 171 15.17 -1.92 1.21
CA SER A 171 14.34 -2.67 0.29
C SER A 171 13.07 -3.09 1.01
N PHE A 172 11.92 -2.72 0.48
CA PHE A 172 10.65 -3.12 1.06
C PHE A 172 10.37 -4.56 0.64
N LYS A 173 10.72 -5.52 1.50
CA LYS A 173 10.30 -6.91 1.35
C LYS A 173 8.93 -7.05 2.00
N THR A 174 7.86 -6.88 1.21
CA THR A 174 6.54 -7.33 1.65
C THR A 174 6.60 -8.84 1.83
N LYS A 175 6.39 -9.33 3.05
CA LYS A 175 5.92 -10.71 3.21
C LYS A 175 4.48 -10.73 2.74
N THR A 176 4.25 -11.15 1.50
CA THR A 176 2.92 -11.54 1.04
C THR A 176 2.56 -12.83 1.77
N TYR A 177 1.45 -12.82 2.52
CA TYR A 177 0.87 -14.06 3.00
C TYR A 177 0.30 -14.73 1.75
N LYS A 178 1.01 -15.75 1.25
CA LYS A 178 0.79 -16.49 -0.02
C LYS A 178 -0.56 -17.21 -0.13
N LYS A 179 -1.38 -17.09 0.89
CA LYS A 179 -2.73 -17.62 0.92
C LYS A 179 -3.56 -16.43 1.36
N GLU A 180 -4.72 -16.22 0.71
CA GLU A 180 -5.81 -15.43 1.29
C GLU A 180 -5.70 -15.56 2.80
N ILE A 181 -5.65 -14.45 3.55
CA ILE A 181 -5.73 -14.57 5.01
C ILE A 181 -7.06 -15.22 5.25
N ASN A 182 -6.99 -16.54 5.37
CA ASN A 182 -8.12 -17.35 5.62
C ASN A 182 -8.25 -17.19 7.11
N PHE A 183 -9.00 -16.18 7.50
CA PHE A 183 -9.29 -15.90 8.89
C PHE A 183 -9.82 -17.18 9.57
N SER A 184 -10.45 -18.12 8.83
CA SER A 184 -10.84 -19.43 9.35
C SER A 184 -9.72 -20.45 9.63
N ARG A 185 -8.44 -20.19 9.28
CA ARG A 185 -7.34 -21.15 9.55
C ARG A 185 -6.57 -20.79 10.81
N GLU A 186 -6.49 -21.78 11.69
CA GLU A 186 -5.67 -21.83 12.91
C GLU A 186 -4.20 -21.38 12.68
N ASN A 187 -3.68 -21.51 11.45
CA ASN A 187 -2.35 -21.07 11.05
C ASN A 187 -2.07 -19.57 11.29
N PHE A 188 -3.06 -18.67 11.22
CA PHE A 188 -2.82 -17.24 11.47
C PHE A 188 -2.39 -16.98 12.92
N LEU A 189 -2.86 -17.80 13.86
CA LEU A 189 -2.46 -17.72 15.27
C LEU A 189 -1.08 -18.35 15.50
N GLU A 190 -0.74 -19.40 14.75
CA GLU A 190 0.53 -20.12 14.89
C GLU A 190 1.73 -19.43 14.21
N GLU A 191 1.50 -18.71 13.11
CA GLU A 191 2.54 -17.98 12.36
C GLU A 191 2.88 -16.60 12.94
N ARG A 192 2.26 -16.21 14.07
CA ARG A 192 2.57 -14.95 14.74
C ARG A 192 4.00 -14.94 15.29
N LEU A 193 4.85 -14.17 14.62
CA LEU A 193 6.11 -13.69 15.15
C LEU A 193 5.82 -12.65 16.25
N TYR A 194 5.59 -13.05 17.51
CA TYR A 194 6.20 -12.39 18.69
C TYR A 194 5.80 -12.99 20.05
N ARG A 195 6.87 -13.32 20.80
CA ARG A 195 7.04 -13.41 22.28
C ARG A 195 6.18 -14.39 23.10
N GLY A 196 6.57 -15.66 23.03
CA GLY A 196 6.98 -16.40 24.23
C GLY A 196 5.91 -17.09 25.08
N GLY A 197 4.68 -17.29 24.59
CA GLY A 197 3.66 -18.04 25.32
C GLY A 197 2.61 -18.68 24.42
N LYS A 198 2.03 -19.81 24.86
CA LYS A 198 0.81 -20.35 24.25
C LYS A 198 -0.36 -19.43 24.64
N LEU A 199 -1.13 -18.96 23.67
CA LEU A 199 -2.40 -18.26 23.91
C LEU A 199 -3.31 -19.12 24.81
N SER A 200 -4.02 -18.49 25.75
CA SER A 200 -5.04 -19.17 26.56
C SER A 200 -6.17 -19.70 25.67
N ILE A 201 -6.91 -20.69 26.15
CA ILE A 201 -8.03 -21.28 25.42
C ILE A 201 -9.12 -20.23 25.20
N GLU A 202 -9.40 -19.36 26.18
CA GLU A 202 -10.40 -18.31 26.00
C GLU A 202 -10.01 -17.35 24.87
N LEU A 203 -8.75 -16.90 24.83
CA LEU A 203 -8.28 -15.99 23.79
C LEU A 203 -8.31 -16.65 22.40
N LYS A 204 -7.96 -17.94 22.29
CA LYS A 204 -8.08 -18.68 21.04
C LYS A 204 -9.53 -18.72 20.54
N ASN A 205 -10.48 -18.95 21.44
CA ASN A 205 -11.90 -18.98 21.09
C ASN A 205 -12.40 -17.60 20.64
N GLU A 206 -11.96 -16.52 21.28
CA GLU A 206 -12.28 -15.15 20.85
C GLU A 206 -11.71 -14.83 19.47
N PHE A 207 -10.46 -15.21 19.18
CA PHE A 207 -9.90 -15.06 17.84
C PHE A 207 -10.71 -15.84 16.81
N SER A 208 -11.03 -17.12 17.07
CA SER A 208 -11.85 -17.94 16.16
C SER A 208 -13.24 -17.36 15.93
N ARG A 209 -13.87 -16.80 16.98
CA ARG A 209 -15.17 -16.12 16.90
C ARG A 209 -15.11 -14.88 16.02
N LEU A 210 -14.10 -14.02 16.19
CA LEU A 210 -13.93 -12.85 15.33
C LEU A 210 -13.65 -13.24 13.89
N PHE A 211 -12.80 -14.25 13.70
CA PHE A 211 -12.42 -14.69 12.38
C PHE A 211 -13.56 -15.28 11.54
N SER A 212 -14.54 -15.92 12.17
CA SER A 212 -15.70 -16.45 11.45
C SER A 212 -16.60 -15.34 10.88
N GLN A 213 -16.54 -14.12 11.44
CA GLN A 213 -17.36 -12.99 11.02
C GLN A 213 -16.85 -12.31 9.73
N PHE A 214 -15.57 -12.49 9.37
CA PHE A 214 -15.00 -11.86 8.16
C PHE A 214 -15.69 -12.30 6.86
N ASN A 215 -16.28 -13.49 6.82
CA ASN A 215 -16.99 -13.99 5.64
C ASN A 215 -18.46 -13.53 5.57
N THR A 216 -18.94 -12.82 6.59
CA THR A 216 -20.35 -12.39 6.71
C THR A 216 -20.50 -10.87 6.71
N VAL A 217 -19.45 -10.13 6.37
CA VAL A 217 -19.45 -8.66 6.35
C VAL A 217 -20.34 -8.16 5.22
N LEU A 218 -21.31 -7.30 5.56
CA LEU A 218 -22.24 -6.68 4.62
C LEU A 218 -22.16 -5.14 4.62
N THR A 219 -21.53 -4.55 5.64
CA THR A 219 -21.45 -3.09 5.78
C THR A 219 -20.03 -2.61 6.12
N LYS A 220 -19.76 -1.33 5.84
CA LYS A 220 -18.48 -0.68 6.22
C LYS A 220 -18.29 -0.69 7.74
N GLN A 221 -19.36 -0.49 8.50
CA GLN A 221 -19.30 -0.46 9.96
C GLN A 221 -18.92 -1.83 10.52
N GLU A 222 -19.56 -2.91 10.04
CA GLU A 222 -19.18 -4.28 10.43
C GLU A 222 -17.72 -4.58 10.10
N LEU A 223 -17.22 -4.15 8.93
CA LEU A 223 -15.82 -4.32 8.58
C LEU A 223 -14.90 -3.59 9.58
N LEU A 224 -15.24 -2.34 9.93
CA LEU A 224 -14.48 -1.54 10.88
C LEU A 224 -14.49 -2.15 12.29
N ASP A 225 -15.66 -2.58 12.76
CA ASP A 225 -15.88 -3.15 14.09
C ASP A 225 -15.07 -4.43 14.28
N ILE A 226 -15.16 -5.37 13.34
CA ILE A 226 -14.44 -6.65 13.41
C ILE A 226 -12.93 -6.43 13.47
N HIS A 227 -12.41 -5.51 12.67
CA HIS A 227 -10.99 -5.17 12.66
C HIS A 227 -10.56 -4.41 13.93
N SER A 228 -11.46 -3.62 14.51
CA SER A 228 -11.24 -2.93 15.79
C SER A 228 -11.20 -3.90 16.97
N ASP A 229 -12.13 -4.85 17.01
CA ASP A 229 -12.14 -5.93 17.99
C ASP A 229 -10.87 -6.79 17.86
N LEU A 230 -10.42 -7.07 16.63
CA LEU A 230 -9.17 -7.77 16.40
C LEU A 230 -7.97 -6.98 16.96
N ASN A 231 -7.94 -5.66 16.80
CA ASN A 231 -6.90 -4.80 17.35
C ASN A 231 -6.93 -4.76 18.88
N LEU A 232 -8.11 -4.64 19.48
CA LEU A 232 -8.29 -4.72 20.93
C LEU A 232 -7.80 -6.04 21.49
N LEU A 233 -8.18 -7.15 20.84
CA LEU A 233 -7.77 -8.48 21.26
C LEU A 233 -6.25 -8.64 21.16
N ASN A 234 -5.63 -8.08 20.11
CA ASN A 234 -4.17 -8.04 19.99
C ASN A 234 -3.51 -7.23 21.11
N PHE A 235 -4.03 -6.05 21.40
CA PHE A 235 -3.53 -5.18 22.46
C PHE A 235 -3.64 -5.86 23.84
N ARG A 236 -4.78 -6.50 24.14
CA ARG A 236 -4.98 -7.25 25.39
C ARG A 236 -3.99 -8.41 25.54
N CYS A 237 -3.65 -9.08 24.44
CA CYS A 237 -2.67 -10.16 24.45
C CYS A 237 -1.24 -9.66 24.70
N ASN A 238 -0.84 -8.59 24.00
CA ASN A 238 0.58 -8.26 23.81
C ASN A 238 1.00 -6.89 24.35
N GLY A 239 0.07 -6.11 24.89
CA GLY A 239 0.28 -4.70 25.23
C GLY A 239 0.56 -3.80 24.01
N SER A 240 0.36 -4.34 22.81
CA SER A 240 0.55 -3.67 21.52
C SER A 240 -0.23 -4.41 20.43
N ILE A 241 -0.47 -3.74 19.30
CA ILE A 241 -1.18 -4.28 18.16
C ILE A 241 -0.25 -4.80 17.08
N LEU A 242 -0.81 -5.69 16.26
CA LEU A 242 -0.26 -5.95 14.94
C LEU A 242 -0.70 -4.80 14.03
N GLN A 243 0.22 -3.91 13.66
CA GLN A 243 -0.07 -2.86 12.69
C GLN A 243 -0.20 -3.47 11.29
N TYR A 244 -1.20 -3.02 10.54
CA TYR A 244 -1.46 -3.52 9.18
C TYR A 244 -2.18 -2.50 8.30
N VAL A 245 -2.12 -2.74 7.00
CA VAL A 245 -3.00 -2.14 5.98
C VAL A 245 -3.63 -3.29 5.20
N ALA A 246 -4.93 -3.25 5.00
CA ALA A 246 -5.66 -4.22 4.21
C ALA A 246 -6.61 -3.54 3.21
N PHE A 247 -6.74 -4.17 2.06
CA PHE A 247 -7.48 -3.67 0.91
C PHE A 247 -8.67 -4.58 0.64
N PHE A 248 -9.82 -3.99 0.38
CA PHE A 248 -11.07 -4.70 0.15
C PHE A 248 -11.76 -4.19 -1.10
N ASP A 249 -12.43 -5.09 -1.80
CA ASP A 249 -13.27 -4.78 -2.95
C ASP A 249 -14.66 -4.28 -2.51
N GLU A 250 -15.54 -4.01 -3.48
CA GLU A 250 -16.90 -3.56 -3.27
C GLU A 250 -17.81 -4.55 -2.53
N ASN A 251 -17.43 -5.83 -2.51
CA ASN A 251 -18.14 -6.90 -1.82
C ASN A 251 -17.50 -7.23 -0.45
N PHE A 252 -16.64 -6.35 0.07
CA PHE A 252 -15.91 -6.54 1.32
C PHE A 252 -15.00 -7.79 1.32
N LYS A 253 -14.58 -8.28 0.16
CA LYS A 253 -13.58 -9.34 0.06
C LYS A 253 -12.18 -8.76 0.19
N CYS A 254 -11.37 -9.35 1.07
CA CYS A 254 -9.98 -8.95 1.25
C CYS A 254 -9.15 -9.25 -0.02
N MET A 255 -8.62 -8.22 -0.65
CA MET A 255 -7.74 -8.29 -1.82
C MET A 255 -6.27 -8.44 -1.43
N LYS A 256 -5.87 -7.78 -0.33
CA LYS A 256 -4.49 -7.81 0.17
C LYS A 256 -4.45 -7.42 1.64
N TYR A 257 -3.56 -8.03 2.40
CA TYR A 257 -3.27 -7.66 3.78
C TYR A 257 -1.75 -7.55 3.98
N ILE A 258 -1.31 -6.43 4.52
CA ILE A 258 0.10 -6.06 4.66
C ILE A 258 0.36 -5.69 6.13
N PRO A 259 0.83 -6.63 6.96
CA PRO A 259 1.29 -6.27 8.29
C PRO A 259 2.62 -5.53 8.20
N HIS A 260 2.84 -4.61 9.12
CA HIS A 260 4.05 -3.79 9.12
C HIS A 260 4.53 -3.50 10.53
N MET A 261 5.82 -3.15 10.63
CA MET A 261 6.44 -2.61 11.83
C MET A 261 7.40 -1.53 11.35
N LEU A 262 7.09 -0.27 11.66
CA LEU A 262 7.76 0.90 11.08
C LEU A 262 8.45 1.70 12.20
N PRO A 263 9.65 1.26 12.65
CA PRO A 263 10.30 1.80 13.85
C PRO A 263 10.79 3.24 13.68
N VAL A 264 11.08 3.65 12.44
CA VAL A 264 11.65 4.97 12.11
C VAL A 264 10.76 5.75 11.16
N GLN A 265 10.85 7.07 11.19
CA GLN A 265 9.96 7.93 10.41
C GLN A 265 10.14 7.75 8.90
N LEU A 266 11.40 7.63 8.47
CA LEU A 266 11.72 7.34 7.08
C LEU A 266 11.05 6.05 6.58
N ALA A 267 10.99 5.00 7.42
CA ALA A 267 10.30 3.77 7.07
C ALA A 267 8.79 3.99 6.88
N LYS A 268 8.17 4.87 7.68
CA LYS A 268 6.77 5.28 7.48
C LYS A 268 6.56 6.00 6.14
N TYR A 269 7.42 6.96 5.81
CA TYR A 269 7.34 7.66 4.52
C TYR A 269 7.41 6.69 3.33
N ILE A 270 8.42 5.82 3.35
CA ILE A 270 8.65 4.84 2.28
C ILE A 270 7.46 3.85 2.20
N PHE A 271 6.99 3.37 3.35
CA PHE A 271 5.86 2.44 3.42
C PHE A 271 4.61 3.01 2.75
N TRP A 272 4.14 4.18 3.21
CA TRP A 272 2.91 4.76 2.70
C TRP A 272 3.01 5.19 1.23
N ARG A 273 4.20 5.61 0.76
CA ARG A 273 4.45 5.82 -0.68
C ARG A 273 4.27 4.53 -1.49
N ASN A 274 4.75 3.40 -0.97
CA ASN A 274 4.56 2.10 -1.62
C ASN A 274 3.11 1.61 -1.56
N ILE A 275 2.39 1.90 -0.47
CA ILE A 275 0.95 1.63 -0.37
C ILE A 275 0.19 2.34 -1.50
N GLY A 276 0.52 3.59 -1.84
CA GLY A 276 -0.07 4.29 -2.98
C GLY A 276 0.07 3.54 -4.32
N VAL A 277 1.18 2.83 -4.54
CA VAL A 277 1.38 1.98 -5.73
C VAL A 277 0.44 0.79 -5.73
N PHE A 278 0.24 0.13 -4.58
CA PHE A 278 -0.74 -0.97 -4.52
C PHE A 278 -2.15 -0.47 -4.76
N VAL A 279 -2.50 0.70 -4.25
CA VAL A 279 -3.83 1.32 -4.45
C VAL A 279 -4.06 1.62 -5.93
N SER A 280 -3.06 2.17 -6.63
CA SER A 280 -3.20 2.48 -8.06
C SER A 280 -3.36 1.25 -8.94
N VAL A 281 -2.76 0.11 -8.56
CA VAL A 281 -2.85 -1.14 -9.33
C VAL A 281 -4.08 -1.96 -8.95
N LEU A 282 -4.33 -2.16 -7.66
CA LEU A 282 -5.41 -3.03 -7.18
C LEU A 282 -6.78 -2.34 -7.22
N LYS A 283 -6.82 -1.01 -7.15
CA LYS A 283 -8.06 -0.21 -7.14
C LYS A 283 -9.07 -0.68 -6.07
N PRO A 284 -8.68 -0.75 -4.78
CA PRO A 284 -9.57 -1.18 -3.72
C PRO A 284 -10.73 -0.20 -3.50
N LYS A 285 -11.89 -0.72 -3.09
CA LYS A 285 -13.03 0.11 -2.69
C LYS A 285 -12.90 0.61 -1.26
N TYR A 286 -12.38 -0.24 -0.37
CA TYR A 286 -12.15 0.09 1.03
C TYR A 286 -10.71 -0.23 1.43
N ILE A 287 -10.12 0.63 2.25
CA ILE A 287 -8.79 0.44 2.81
C ILE A 287 -8.91 0.55 4.32
N ILE A 288 -8.58 -0.52 5.02
CA ILE A 288 -8.56 -0.52 6.48
C ILE A 288 -7.12 -0.58 6.97
N PHE A 289 -6.82 0.13 8.04
CA PHE A 289 -5.50 0.11 8.63
C PHE A 289 -5.58 0.35 10.13
N SER A 290 -4.53 -0.12 10.79
CA SER A 290 -4.43 -0.24 12.22
C SER A 290 -3.12 0.37 12.69
N ASP A 291 -3.23 1.36 13.58
CA ASP A 291 -2.08 2.14 14.06
C ASP A 291 -2.15 2.37 15.57
N GLU A 292 -0.97 2.35 16.18
CA GLU A 292 -0.71 2.97 17.47
C GLU A 292 -0.02 4.30 17.22
N TYR A 293 -0.57 5.37 17.80
CA TYR A 293 0.01 6.69 17.61
C TYR A 293 -0.09 7.62 18.82
N TYR A 294 0.72 8.67 18.73
CA TYR A 294 0.89 9.68 19.76
C TYR A 294 0.36 11.01 19.24
N ILE A 295 -0.52 11.65 19.98
CA ILE A 295 -0.78 13.09 19.82
C ILE A 295 0.30 13.82 20.59
N ARG A 296 0.93 14.80 19.94
CA ARG A 296 2.05 15.55 20.50
C ARG A 296 1.83 17.05 20.37
N ASP A 297 2.57 17.81 21.17
CA ASP A 297 2.63 19.26 21.00
C ASP A 297 3.16 19.65 19.62
N ARG A 298 2.67 20.78 19.12
CA ARG A 298 3.17 21.38 17.89
C ARG A 298 4.67 21.71 18.07
N PRO A 299 5.54 21.30 17.13
CA PRO A 299 6.96 21.62 17.21
C PRO A 299 7.19 23.13 17.10
N GLN A 300 8.14 23.64 17.89
CA GLN A 300 8.68 24.98 17.71
C GLN A 300 9.58 25.04 16.46
N ALA A 301 9.91 26.25 16.01
CA ALA A 301 10.87 26.44 14.93
C ALA A 301 12.19 25.74 15.25
N MET A 302 12.73 24.98 14.29
CA MET A 302 13.96 24.20 14.46
C MET A 302 13.90 23.17 15.62
N GLN A 303 12.72 22.63 15.95
CA GLN A 303 12.57 21.51 16.88
C GLN A 303 12.13 20.26 16.11
N TYR A 304 12.79 19.13 16.37
CA TYR A 304 12.34 17.85 15.85
C TYR A 304 11.01 17.45 16.49
N TRP A 305 9.98 17.20 15.69
CA TRP A 305 8.63 16.92 16.19
C TRP A 305 8.57 15.67 17.09
N ARG A 306 9.42 14.65 16.91
CA ARG A 306 9.45 13.50 17.84
C ARG A 306 10.00 13.83 19.23
N ASN A 307 10.66 14.98 19.36
CA ASN A 307 11.15 15.48 20.64
C ASN A 307 10.11 16.35 21.37
N THR A 308 8.93 16.58 20.77
CA THR A 308 7.85 17.30 21.45
C THR A 308 7.13 16.37 22.43
N LYS A 309 6.53 16.97 23.46
CA LYS A 309 5.83 16.25 24.52
C LYS A 309 4.63 15.48 23.95
N ILE A 310 4.46 14.25 24.43
CA ILE A 310 3.28 13.42 24.14
C ILE A 310 2.13 13.92 25.02
N GLN A 311 1.00 14.24 24.39
CA GLN A 311 -0.23 14.70 25.03
C GLN A 311 -1.26 13.57 25.16
N GLY A 312 -1.19 12.56 24.30
CA GLY A 312 -2.06 11.39 24.38
C GLY A 312 -1.54 10.25 23.52
N GLU A 313 -1.93 9.04 23.89
CA GLU A 313 -1.58 7.80 23.21
C GLU A 313 -2.89 7.13 22.79
N TYR A 314 -2.95 6.66 21.55
CA TYR A 314 -4.17 6.11 20.99
C TYR A 314 -3.91 4.84 20.20
N LEU A 315 -4.83 3.90 20.38
CA LEU A 315 -5.03 2.79 19.48
C LEU A 315 -6.15 3.16 18.50
N SER A 316 -5.94 2.96 17.21
CA SER A 316 -6.96 3.27 16.22
C SER A 316 -7.06 2.25 15.09
N THR A 317 -8.31 2.00 14.73
CA THR A 317 -8.71 1.28 13.52
C THR A 317 -9.45 2.28 12.63
N ARG A 318 -9.04 2.35 11.36
CA ARG A 318 -9.55 3.34 10.43
C ARG A 318 -9.91 2.69 9.11
N LEU A 319 -11.10 3.00 8.61
CA LEU A 319 -11.58 2.59 7.30
C LEU A 319 -11.71 3.82 6.42
N LEU A 320 -10.97 3.80 5.31
CA LEU A 320 -11.00 4.81 4.29
C LEU A 320 -11.76 4.29 3.05
N SER A 321 -12.68 5.10 2.53
CA SER A 321 -13.41 4.81 1.30
C SER A 321 -13.52 6.04 0.40
N LYS A 322 -13.55 5.82 -0.92
CA LYS A 322 -13.82 6.90 -1.89
C LYS A 322 -15.32 6.99 -2.17
N VAL A 323 -15.86 8.20 -1.99
CA VAL A 323 -17.29 8.51 -2.18
C VAL A 323 -17.52 9.05 -3.58
N GLU A 324 -16.82 10.14 -3.93
CA GLU A 324 -16.87 10.84 -5.23
C GLU A 324 -15.45 11.34 -5.57
N ASP A 325 -15.25 11.88 -6.78
CA ASP A 325 -13.96 12.48 -7.18
C ASP A 325 -13.48 13.49 -6.14
N ASP A 326 -12.24 13.29 -5.67
CA ASP A 326 -11.56 14.05 -4.60
C ASP A 326 -12.28 14.09 -3.24
N LYS A 327 -13.33 13.29 -3.03
CA LYS A 327 -14.04 13.16 -1.74
C LYS A 327 -13.90 11.78 -1.13
N PHE A 328 -13.42 11.79 0.10
CA PHE A 328 -13.17 10.57 0.87
C PHE A 328 -13.93 10.59 2.19
N GLU A 329 -14.31 9.39 2.61
CA GLU A 329 -14.93 9.11 3.89
C GLU A 329 -13.92 8.34 4.74
N LEU A 330 -13.74 8.77 5.99
CA LEU A 330 -12.94 8.10 6.99
C LEU A 330 -13.81 7.79 8.21
N LEU A 331 -13.98 6.50 8.45
CA LEU A 331 -14.56 5.98 9.69
C LEU A 331 -13.42 5.58 10.63
N GLU A 332 -13.50 5.95 11.89
CA GLU A 332 -12.46 5.68 12.89
C GLU A 332 -13.07 5.18 14.20
N ILE A 333 -12.55 4.06 14.70
CA ILE A 333 -12.72 3.65 16.10
C ILE A 333 -11.38 3.89 16.79
N ARG A 334 -11.40 4.65 17.89
CA ARG A 334 -10.21 5.06 18.61
C ARG A 334 -10.35 4.79 20.11
N TYR A 335 -9.32 4.22 20.72
CA TYR A 335 -9.21 4.04 22.17
C TYR A 335 -8.07 4.90 22.70
N SER A 336 -8.33 5.67 23.76
CA SER A 336 -7.26 6.35 24.51
C SER A 336 -6.52 5.33 25.36
N ILE A 337 -5.19 5.44 25.42
CA ILE A 337 -4.34 4.63 26.29
C ILE A 337 -3.86 5.52 27.43
N GLU A 338 -4.27 5.21 28.66
CA GLU A 338 -3.85 5.90 29.87
C GLU A 338 -3.24 4.91 30.86
N SER A 339 -1.99 5.14 31.26
CA SER A 339 -1.26 4.25 32.17
C SER A 339 -1.25 2.78 31.72
N GLY A 340 -1.19 2.54 30.41
CA GLY A 340 -1.22 1.20 29.80
C GLY A 340 -2.61 0.52 29.78
N LYS A 341 -3.68 1.24 30.12
CA LYS A 341 -5.06 0.76 30.04
C LYS A 341 -5.84 1.48 28.94
N LEU A 342 -6.69 0.73 28.24
CA LEU A 342 -7.59 1.29 27.24
C LEU A 342 -8.82 1.90 27.93
N GLN A 343 -9.14 3.12 27.55
CA GLN A 343 -10.40 3.79 27.91
C GLN A 343 -11.52 3.42 26.95
N GLU A 344 -12.74 3.88 27.21
CA GLU A 344 -13.89 3.65 26.32
C GLU A 344 -13.62 4.13 24.87
N PRO A 345 -14.16 3.42 23.86
CA PRO A 345 -13.98 3.81 22.46
C PRO A 345 -14.62 5.16 22.19
N ILE A 346 -13.94 5.95 21.38
CA ILE A 346 -14.49 7.14 20.74
C ILE A 346 -14.67 6.78 19.27
N GLU A 347 -15.92 6.63 18.85
CA GLU A 347 -16.29 6.51 17.44
C GLU A 347 -16.27 7.90 16.80
N LYS A 348 -15.58 8.02 15.67
CA LYS A 348 -15.54 9.24 14.88
C LYS A 348 -15.85 8.92 13.43
N GLU A 349 -16.86 9.61 12.92
CA GLU A 349 -17.13 9.68 11.49
C GLU A 349 -16.63 11.03 10.98
N ILE A 350 -15.67 11.00 10.06
CA ILE A 350 -15.21 12.18 9.33
C ILE A 350 -15.67 12.03 7.89
N SER A 351 -16.85 12.58 7.62
CA SER A 351 -17.35 12.78 6.26
C SER A 351 -16.68 14.04 5.69
N SER A 352 -16.18 13.95 4.45
CA SER A 352 -15.46 15.03 3.73
C SER A 352 -14.03 15.32 4.18
N LEU A 353 -13.16 14.30 4.12
CA LEU A 353 -11.73 14.58 3.94
C LEU A 353 -11.53 15.20 2.56
N LEU A 354 -11.55 16.53 2.48
CA LEU A 354 -10.94 17.24 1.36
C LEU A 354 -9.44 16.89 1.34
N LEU A 355 -8.84 16.87 0.15
CA LEU A 355 -7.39 16.87 -0.05
C LEU A 355 -6.67 18.08 0.61
N ASP A 356 -7.36 18.85 1.46
CA ASP A 356 -6.86 20.02 2.16
C ASP A 356 -6.12 19.60 3.43
N ILE A 357 -4.81 19.47 3.24
CA ILE A 357 -3.88 18.83 4.16
C ILE A 357 -3.36 19.90 5.12
N ASN A 358 -4.04 20.05 6.26
CA ASN A 358 -3.58 20.93 7.33
C ASN A 358 -2.57 20.22 8.24
N ALA A 359 -1.44 20.89 8.49
CA ALA A 359 -0.15 20.27 8.75
C ALA A 359 0.14 19.73 10.17
N ASN A 360 -0.86 19.33 10.96
CA ASN A 360 -0.64 18.96 12.38
C ASN A 360 -1.18 17.59 12.81
N ASN A 361 -1.64 16.74 11.89
CA ASN A 361 -2.15 15.41 12.22
C ASN A 361 -1.63 14.33 11.28
N GLU A 362 -1.77 13.08 11.70
CA GLU A 362 -1.46 11.85 10.97
C GLU A 362 -2.14 11.70 9.59
N ALA A 363 -2.94 12.68 9.17
CA ALA A 363 -3.52 12.80 7.84
C ALA A 363 -2.51 12.57 6.70
N PHE A 364 -1.22 12.85 6.94
CA PHE A 364 -0.16 12.64 5.96
C PHE A 364 0.05 11.17 5.56
N MET A 365 -0.30 10.21 6.43
CA MET A 365 -0.23 8.78 6.10
C MET A 365 -1.17 8.40 4.95
N TYR A 366 -2.29 9.12 4.79
CA TYR A 366 -3.31 8.84 3.78
C TYR A 366 -3.06 9.55 2.45
N VAL A 367 -2.26 10.61 2.43
CA VAL A 367 -2.09 11.42 1.21
C VAL A 367 -1.65 10.60 -0.01
N PRO A 368 -0.72 9.63 0.10
CA PRO A 368 -0.38 8.76 -1.03
C PRO A 368 -1.54 7.87 -1.49
N ILE A 369 -2.44 7.52 -0.57
CA ILE A 369 -3.61 6.67 -0.83
C ILE A 369 -4.72 7.48 -1.51
N LEU A 370 -5.08 8.63 -0.92
CA LEU A 370 -6.14 9.51 -1.41
C LEU A 370 -5.87 9.98 -2.84
N LYS A 371 -4.61 10.19 -3.21
CA LYS A 371 -4.24 10.61 -4.57
C LYS A 371 -4.48 9.52 -5.62
N GLU A 372 -4.46 8.25 -5.22
CA GLU A 372 -4.43 7.11 -6.15
C GLU A 372 -5.75 6.30 -6.15
N LEU A 373 -6.56 6.43 -5.09
CA LEU A 373 -7.98 6.05 -5.04
C LEU A 373 -8.80 6.93 -5.98
#